data_AF-A0A7S7EVG3-F1
#
_entry.id   AF-A0A7S7EVG3-F1
#
_cell.length_a   1.000
_cell.length_b   1.000
_cell.length_c   1.000
_cell.angle_alpha   90.00
_cell.angle_beta   90.00
_cell.angle_gamma   90.00
#
_symmetry.space_group_name_H-M   'P 1'
#
loop_
_entity.id
_entity.type
_entity.pdbx_description
1 polymer ?
#
loop_
_entity_poly.entity_id
_entity_poly.type
_entity_poly.pdbx_seq_one_letter_code
_entity_poly.pdbx_strand_id
1 'polypeptide(L)'
;MIIGMNPLILDQSFEFVIMLAAGMTIMIFHDLYLKLKIKFQPSKKTSFIQDVLFWLFAALLTCSFLYYSSFGRLSFHALLAFGAGAVLWKKFFCATINNR
;
A
#
# COMPACT_ATOMS: atom_id res chain seq x y z
N MET A 1 6.11 25.21 15.63
CA MET A 1 6.37 24.48 16.90
C MET A 1 5.04 24.34 17.62
N ILE A 2 4.38 23.18 17.51
CA ILE A 2 3.12 22.92 18.23
C ILE A 2 3.50 22.54 19.66
N ILE A 3 3.19 23.42 20.60
CA ILE A 3 3.58 23.37 22.00
C ILE A 3 2.73 22.29 22.68
N GLY A 4 3.31 21.14 23.00
CA GLY A 4 2.67 20.11 23.84
C GLY A 4 2.88 18.65 23.42
N MET A 5 3.29 18.37 22.19
CA MET A 5 3.58 17.00 21.74
C MET A 5 5.08 16.72 21.72
N ASN A 6 5.48 15.57 22.25
CA ASN A 6 6.85 15.06 22.13
C ASN A 6 7.14 14.81 20.63
N PRO A 7 8.18 15.41 20.02
CA PRO A 7 8.49 15.26 18.60
C PRO A 7 8.62 13.80 18.15
N LEU A 8 9.08 12.92 19.05
CA LEU A 8 9.19 11.49 18.81
C LEU A 8 7.84 10.82 18.54
N ILE A 9 6.78 11.24 19.24
CA ILE A 9 5.42 10.68 19.07
C ILE A 9 4.81 11.17 17.77
N LEU A 10 5.09 12.42 17.39
CA LEU A 10 4.61 13.02 16.14
C LEU A 10 5.20 12.29 14.93
N ASP A 11 6.52 12.05 14.92
CA ASP A 11 7.20 11.36 13.82
C ASP A 11 6.72 9.91 13.68
N GLN A 12 6.57 9.19 14.78
CA GLN A 12 6.04 7.81 14.75
C GLN A 12 4.59 7.76 14.26
N SER A 13 3.76 8.71 14.68
CA SER A 13 2.36 8.80 14.23
C SER A 13 2.29 9.15 12.75
N PHE A 14 3.15 10.05 12.27
CA PHE A 14 3.25 10.39 10.86
C PHE A 14 3.70 9.20 10.02
N GLU A 15 4.74 8.48 10.45
CA GLU A 15 5.20 7.24 9.82
C GLU A 15 4.07 6.21 9.72
N PHE A 16 3.33 6.01 10.81
CA PHE A 16 2.19 5.09 10.84
C PHE A 16 1.10 5.48 9.82
N VAL A 17 0.67 6.75 9.81
CA VAL A 17 -0.39 7.22 8.91
C VAL A 17 0.02 7.13 7.45
N ILE A 18 1.26 7.52 7.12
CA ILE A 18 1.76 7.46 5.74
C ILE A 18 1.88 6.01 5.27
N MET A 19 2.37 5.10 6.10
CA MET A 19 2.50 3.69 5.73
C MET A 19 1.14 2.98 5.63
N LEU A 20 0.17 3.37 6.46
CA LEU A 20 -1.22 2.92 6.33
C LEU A 20 -1.83 3.39 5.01
N ALA A 21 -1.63 4.67 4.65
CA ALA A 21 -2.04 5.19 3.35
C ALA A 21 -1.37 4.45 2.19
N ALA A 22 -0.07 4.19 2.28
CA ALA A 22 0.67 3.41 1.28
C ALA A 22 0.06 2.01 1.07
N GLY A 23 -0.23 1.29 2.16
CA GLY A 23 -0.87 -0.02 2.10
C GLY A 23 -2.24 0.00 1.41
N MET A 24 -3.07 1.01 1.71
CA MET A 24 -4.35 1.22 1.03
C MET A 24 -4.15 1.51 -0.46
N THR A 25 -3.24 2.43 -0.80
CA THR A 25 -2.94 2.82 -2.19
C THR A 25 -2.49 1.63 -3.03
N ILE A 26 -1.57 0.79 -2.51
CA ILE A 26 -1.12 -0.42 -3.22
C ILE A 26 -2.27 -1.38 -3.48
N MET A 27 -3.16 -1.59 -2.50
CA MET A 27 -4.32 -2.47 -2.68
C MET A 27 -5.34 -1.91 -3.68
N ILE A 28 -5.53 -0.58 -3.74
CA ILE A 28 -6.34 0.07 -4.78
C ILE A 28 -5.80 -0.25 -6.17
N PHE A 29 -4.50 -0.03 -6.38
CA PHE A 29 -3.84 -0.30 -7.66
C PHE A 29 -3.88 -1.79 -8.00
N HIS A 30 -3.71 -2.67 -7.01
CA HIS A 30 -3.80 -4.11 -7.19
C HIS A 30 -5.19 -4.56 -7.64
N ASP A 31 -6.25 -4.05 -7.01
CA ASP A 31 -7.62 -4.38 -7.41
C ASP A 31 -7.94 -3.86 -8.82
N LEU A 32 -7.49 -2.65 -9.16
CA LEU A 32 -7.63 -2.11 -10.51
C LEU A 32 -6.86 -2.97 -11.53
N TYR A 33 -5.63 -3.35 -11.21
CA TYR A 33 -4.80 -4.24 -12.02
C TYR A 33 -5.50 -5.59 -12.27
N LEU A 34 -6.04 -6.23 -11.23
CA LEU A 34 -6.78 -7.48 -11.37
C LEU A 34 -8.03 -7.32 -12.25
N LYS A 35 -8.80 -6.24 -12.09
CA LYS A 35 -9.97 -5.97 -12.93
C LYS A 35 -9.59 -5.79 -14.41
N LEU A 36 -8.49 -5.07 -14.68
CA LEU A 36 -7.96 -4.92 -16.04
C LEU A 36 -7.48 -6.26 -16.60
N LYS A 37 -6.76 -7.05 -15.80
CA LYS A 37 -6.27 -8.38 -16.19
C LYS A 37 -7.41 -9.33 -16.56
N ILE A 38 -8.49 -9.35 -15.77
CA ILE A 38 -9.69 -10.15 -16.06
C ILE A 38 -10.38 -9.67 -17.34
N LYS A 39 -10.47 -8.34 -17.54
CA LYS A 39 -11.13 -7.74 -18.73
C LYS A 39 -10.36 -8.01 -20.03
N PHE A 40 -9.04 -7.93 -20.01
CA PHE A 40 -8.20 -8.08 -21.21
C PHE A 40 -7.74 -9.51 -21.50
N GLN A 41 -7.86 -10.43 -20.53
CA GLN A 41 -7.47 -11.84 -20.63
C GLN A 41 -6.10 -12.04 -21.35
N PRO A 42 -5.02 -11.44 -20.82
CA PRO A 42 -3.71 -11.51 -21.47
C PRO A 42 -3.17 -12.95 -21.53
N SER A 43 -2.34 -13.24 -22.53
CA SER A 43 -1.65 -14.53 -22.65
C SER A 43 -0.79 -14.85 -21.41
N LYS A 44 -0.53 -16.13 -21.13
CA LYS A 44 0.23 -16.58 -19.93
C LYS A 44 1.56 -15.85 -19.75
N LYS A 45 2.32 -15.62 -20.83
CA LYS A 45 3.60 -14.90 -20.79
C LYS A 45 3.41 -13.42 -20.46
N THR A 46 2.43 -12.77 -21.10
CA THR A 46 2.12 -11.36 -20.87
C THR A 46 1.61 -11.13 -19.45
N SER A 47 0.77 -12.02 -18.92
CA SER A 47 0.32 -11.98 -17.53
C SER A 47 1.50 -11.99 -16.56
N PHE A 48 2.43 -12.92 -16.74
CA PHE A 48 3.60 -13.03 -15.87
C PHE A 48 4.45 -11.75 -15.86
N ILE A 49 4.70 -11.17 -17.05
CA ILE A 49 5.45 -9.92 -17.16
C ILE A 49 4.70 -8.77 -16.46
N GLN A 50 3.39 -8.68 -16.65
CA GLN A 50 2.57 -7.67 -15.99
C GLN A 50 2.55 -7.82 -14.46
N ASP A 51 2.50 -9.06 -13.96
CA ASP A 51 2.54 -9.33 -12.52
C ASP A 51 3.88 -8.85 -11.93
N VAL A 52 5.00 -9.18 -12.58
CA VAL A 52 6.34 -8.74 -12.16
C VAL A 52 6.45 -7.22 -12.19
N LEU A 53 5.99 -6.56 -13.27
CA LEU A 53 6.00 -5.11 -13.39
C LEU A 53 5.14 -4.42 -12.33
N PHE A 54 3.97 -5.00 -12.02
CA PHE A 54 3.10 -4.50 -10.97
C PHE A 54 3.77 -4.56 -9.59
N TRP A 55 4.36 -5.71 -9.23
CA TRP A 55 5.04 -5.86 -7.95
C TRP A 55 6.29 -4.98 -7.84
N LEU A 56 7.02 -4.79 -8.95
CA LEU A 56 8.14 -3.86 -8.99
C LEU A 56 7.69 -2.41 -8.75
N PHE A 57 6.61 -1.99 -9.41
CA PHE A 57 5.99 -0.68 -9.19
C PHE A 57 5.52 -0.52 -7.74
N ALA A 58 4.85 -1.54 -7.20
CA ALA A 58 4.37 -1.56 -5.82
C ALA A 58 5.51 -1.41 -4.80
N ALA A 59 6.62 -2.11 -5.03
CA ALA A 59 7.82 -1.99 -4.21
C ALA A 59 8.42 -0.58 -4.28
N LEU A 60 8.59 -0.01 -5.48
CA LEU A 60 9.10 1.35 -5.66
C LEU A 60 8.22 2.41 -5.00
N LEU A 61 6.91 2.26 -5.12
CA LEU A 61 5.96 3.16 -4.49
C LEU A 61 6.04 3.07 -2.96
N THR A 62 6.09 1.85 -2.42
CA THR A 62 6.25 1.62 -0.98
C THR A 62 7.57 2.20 -0.46
N CYS A 63 8.68 2.02 -1.19
CA CYS A 63 9.97 2.62 -0.86
C CYS A 63 9.91 4.16 -0.88
N SER A 64 9.18 4.76 -1.84
CA SER A 64 8.99 6.21 -1.90
C SER A 64 8.23 6.74 -0.67
N PHE A 65 7.16 6.05 -0.25
CA PHE A 65 6.42 6.41 0.96
C PHE A 65 7.27 6.24 2.23
N LEU A 66 8.08 5.19 2.30
CA LEU A 66 9.00 4.95 3.41
C LEU A 66 10.11 6.02 3.46
N TYR A 67 10.63 6.42 2.29
CA TYR A 67 11.61 7.50 2.18
C TYR A 67 11.02 8.83 2.63
N TYR A 68 9.78 9.14 2.21
CA TYR A 68 9.10 10.36 2.60
C TYR A 68 8.79 10.45 4.10
N SER A 69 8.41 9.32 4.72
CA SER A 69 7.98 9.30 6.12
C SER A 69 9.10 9.12 7.14
N SER A 70 10.14 8.35 6.82
CA SER A 70 11.19 7.99 7.80
C SER A 70 12.59 7.93 7.17
N PHE A 71 12.81 8.65 6.06
CA PHE A 71 14.06 8.62 5.28
C PHE A 71 14.50 7.19 4.89
N GLY A 72 13.54 6.28 4.73
CA GLY A 72 13.78 4.89 4.33
C GLY A 72 14.08 3.94 5.49
N ARG A 73 13.92 4.38 6.75
CA ARG A 73 14.01 3.48 7.90
C ARG A 73 12.84 2.49 7.91
N LEU A 74 13.17 1.21 7.84
CA LEU A 74 12.22 0.12 8.02
C LEU A 74 11.96 -0.10 9.52
N SER A 75 10.77 0.28 9.98
CA SER A 75 10.30 0.00 11.34
C SER A 75 9.25 -1.11 11.35
N PHE A 76 9.17 -1.87 12.45
CA PHE A 76 8.11 -2.87 12.62
C PHE A 76 6.70 -2.26 12.57
N HIS A 77 6.52 -1.09 13.18
CA HIS A 77 5.24 -0.36 13.16
C HIS A 77 4.85 0.11 11.76
N ALA A 78 5.81 0.49 10.90
CA ALA A 78 5.55 0.83 9.50
C ALA A 78 5.05 -0.39 8.71
N LEU A 79 5.63 -1.57 8.93
CA LEU A 79 5.17 -2.81 8.30
C LEU A 79 3.77 -3.20 8.77
N LEU A 80 3.50 -3.07 10.08
CA LEU A 80 2.16 -3.30 10.64
C LEU A 80 1.14 -2.31 10.08
N ALA A 81 1.49 -1.03 9.98
CA ALA A 81 0.63 0.01 9.43
C ALA A 81 0.31 -0.24 7.95
N PHE A 82 1.32 -0.60 7.16
CA PHE A 82 1.16 -0.99 5.76
C PHE A 82 0.23 -2.20 5.61
N GLY A 83 0.47 -3.26 6.38
CA GLY A 83 -0.39 -4.43 6.41
C GLY A 83 -1.82 -4.10 6.83
N ALA A 84 -1.99 -3.27 7.87
CA ALA A 84 -3.28 -2.81 8.34
C ALA A 84 -4.02 -2.01 7.26
N GLY A 85 -3.35 -1.08 6.57
CA GLY A 85 -3.93 -0.32 5.45
C GLY A 85 -4.39 -1.23 4.32
N ALA A 86 -3.57 -2.23 3.96
CA ALA A 86 -3.92 -3.21 2.95
C ALA A 86 -5.15 -4.07 3.34
N VAL A 87 -5.23 -4.50 4.61
CA VAL A 87 -6.37 -5.25 5.16
C VAL A 87 -7.61 -4.37 5.26
N LEU A 88 -7.47 -3.11 5.67
CA LEU A 88 -8.57 -2.15 5.74
C LEU A 88 -9.21 -1.99 4.36
N TRP A 89 -8.40 -1.77 3.31
CA TRP A 89 -8.93 -1.68 1.95
C TRP A 89 -9.70 -2.94 1.54
N LYS A 90 -9.10 -4.12 1.76
CA LYS A 90 -9.77 -5.41 1.50
C LYS A 90 -11.07 -5.55 2.28
N LYS A 91 -11.12 -5.20 3.57
CA LYS A 91 -12.31 -5.39 4.40
C LYS A 91 -13.45 -4.44 4.01
N PHE A 92 -13.14 -3.18 3.70
CA PHE A 92 -14.14 -2.19 3.33
C PHE A 92 -14.64 -2.33 1.89
N PHE A 93 -13.78 -2.73 0.94
CA PHE A 93 -14.15 -2.79 -0.48
C PHE A 93 -14.33 -4.20 -1.05
N CYS A 94 -13.66 -5.23 -0.52
CA CYS A 94 -13.89 -6.62 -0.98
C CYS A 94 -15.22 -7.18 -0.45
N ALA A 95 -15.70 -6.72 0.72
CA ALA A 95 -17.06 -6.99 1.18
C ALA A 95 -18.13 -6.46 0.20
N THR A 96 -17.86 -5.36 -0.50
CA THR A 96 -18.74 -4.79 -1.52
C THR A 96 -18.69 -5.55 -2.85
N ILE A 97 -17.57 -6.21 -3.17
CA ILE A 97 -17.38 -6.95 -4.43
C ILE A 97 -17.90 -8.39 -4.34
N ASN A 98 -17.89 -9.02 -3.17
CA ASN A 98 -18.38 -10.40 -2.99
C ASN A 98 -19.92 -10.49 -2.82
N ASN A 99 -20.65 -9.39 -2.94
CA ASN A 99 -22.13 -9.39 -2.93
C ASN A 99 -22.71 -9.42 -4.35
N ARG A 100 -22.15 -10.27 -5.23
CA ARG A 100 -22.79 -10.72 -6.47
C ARG A 100 -22.56 -12.20 -6.67
#